data_AF-A0AAU6E0D6-F1
#
_entry.id   AF-A0AAU6E0D6-F1
#
_cell.length_a   1.000
_cell.length_b   1.000
_cell.length_c   1.000
_cell.angle_alpha   90.00
_cell.angle_beta   90.00
_cell.angle_gamma   90.00
#
_symmetry.space_group_name_H-M   'P 1'
#
loop_
_entity.id
_entity.type
_entity.pdbx_description
1 polymer ?
#
loop_
_entity_poly.entity_id
_entity_poly.type
_entity_poly.pdbx_seq_one_letter_code
_entity_poly.pdbx_strand_id
1 'polypeptide(L)'
;MTTREEASALVLRMQECFNTRQFDQAADLFTPGFLNHPLGATGFEAGKEAWRQVVARFPAMRVLADDILIDGDKVAVRSSVEGMAAQGSDVRPMLIEIFRIDNGRLAETWGVTEGPDPRR
;
A
#
# COMPACT_ATOMS: atom_id res chain seq x y z
N MET A 1 22.33 -1.35 -4.03
CA MET A 1 21.47 -0.16 -4.16
C MET A 1 20.33 -0.56 -5.08
N THR A 2 19.09 -0.39 -4.67
CA THR A 2 17.91 -0.78 -5.47
C THR A 2 17.77 0.15 -6.66
N THR A 3 17.53 -0.39 -7.85
CA THR A 3 17.30 0.42 -9.06
C THR A 3 15.91 1.03 -9.07
N ARG A 4 15.66 1.99 -9.96
CA ARG A 4 14.34 2.59 -10.14
C ARG A 4 13.31 1.54 -10.60
N GLU A 5 13.72 0.65 -11.49
CA GLU A 5 12.89 -0.43 -12.00
C GLU A 5 12.53 -1.43 -10.89
N GLU A 6 13.49 -1.80 -10.05
CA GLU A 6 13.26 -2.68 -8.89
C GLU A 6 12.33 -2.05 -7.86
N ALA A 7 12.51 -0.75 -7.56
CA ALA A 7 11.65 -0.02 -6.63
C ALA A 7 10.21 0.07 -7.13
N SER A 8 10.01 0.38 -8.42
CA SER A 8 8.68 0.36 -9.05
C SER A 8 8.06 -1.03 -9.00
N ALA A 9 8.81 -2.07 -9.37
CA ALA A 9 8.33 -3.45 -9.35
C ALA A 9 7.93 -3.90 -7.93
N LEU A 10 8.66 -3.47 -6.90
CA LEU A 10 8.37 -3.81 -5.51
C LEU A 10 7.01 -3.27 -5.05
N VAL A 11 6.71 -1.99 -5.32
CA VAL A 11 5.42 -1.39 -4.96
C VAL A 11 4.27 -1.98 -5.77
N LEU A 12 4.48 -2.20 -7.06
CA LEU A 12 3.47 -2.83 -7.92
C LEU A 12 3.17 -4.26 -7.46
N ARG A 13 4.19 -5.02 -7.05
CA ARG A 13 4.03 -6.37 -6.50
C ARG A 13 3.26 -6.35 -5.17
N MET A 14 3.52 -5.37 -4.30
CA MET A 14 2.74 -5.18 -3.07
C MET A 14 1.25 -4.92 -3.39
N GLN A 15 0.96 -4.01 -4.33
CA GLN A 15 -0.42 -3.74 -4.76
C GLN A 15 -1.07 -4.95 -5.42
N GLU A 16 -0.32 -5.73 -6.20
CA GLU A 16 -0.80 -6.98 -6.79
C GLU A 16 -1.19 -7.99 -5.71
N CYS A 17 -0.35 -8.19 -4.69
CA CYS A 17 -0.68 -9.05 -3.56
C CYS A 17 -1.97 -8.60 -2.86
N PHE A 18 -2.15 -7.28 -2.67
CA PHE A 18 -3.40 -6.74 -2.13
C PHE A 18 -4.59 -7.05 -3.05
N ASN A 19 -4.50 -6.70 -4.33
CA ASN A 19 -5.58 -6.81 -5.31
C ASN A 19 -6.00 -8.26 -5.60
N THR A 20 -5.07 -9.21 -5.49
CA THR A 20 -5.31 -10.65 -5.72
C THR A 20 -5.56 -11.42 -4.42
N ARG A 21 -5.57 -10.75 -3.27
CA ARG A 21 -5.74 -11.33 -1.93
C ARG A 21 -4.65 -12.33 -1.53
N GLN A 22 -3.48 -12.27 -2.17
CA GLN A 22 -2.30 -13.08 -1.86
C GLN A 22 -1.50 -12.43 -0.71
N PHE A 23 -2.16 -12.16 0.41
CA PHE A 23 -1.58 -11.37 1.51
C PHE A 23 -0.37 -12.02 2.17
N ASP A 24 -0.37 -13.36 2.28
CA ASP A 24 0.76 -14.09 2.85
C ASP A 24 2.03 -13.96 2.00
N GLN A 25 1.89 -13.82 0.67
CA GLN A 25 3.03 -13.62 -0.23
C GLN A 25 3.62 -12.21 -0.15
N ALA A 26 2.89 -11.25 0.42
CA ALA A 26 3.39 -9.90 0.58
C ALA A 26 4.45 -9.79 1.69
N ALA A 27 4.47 -10.72 2.66
CA ALA A 27 5.37 -10.64 3.82
C ALA A 27 6.85 -10.52 3.44
N ASP A 28 7.29 -11.23 2.40
CA ASP A 28 8.69 -11.21 1.93
C ASP A 28 9.10 -9.89 1.28
N LEU A 29 8.13 -9.03 0.92
CA LEU A 29 8.37 -7.70 0.37
C LEU A 29 8.78 -6.70 1.45
N PHE A 30 8.55 -7.01 2.74
CA PHE A 30 8.80 -6.11 3.86
C PHE A 30 9.99 -6.58 4.68
N THR A 31 10.72 -5.64 5.29
CA THR A 31 11.74 -6.01 6.28
C THR A 31 11.08 -6.50 7.57
N PRO A 32 11.76 -7.35 8.38
CA PRO A 32 11.23 -7.78 9.68
C PRO A 32 10.90 -6.60 10.62
N GLY A 33 11.65 -5.50 10.50
CA GLY A 33 11.47 -4.27 11.29
C GLY A 33 10.64 -3.20 10.57
N PHE A 34 9.81 -3.56 9.59
CA PHE A 34 9.02 -2.60 8.82
C PHE A 34 8.19 -1.68 9.73
N LEU A 35 8.33 -0.37 9.60
CA LEU A 35 7.58 0.60 10.40
C LEU A 35 6.41 1.19 9.61
N ASN A 36 5.19 0.95 10.07
CA ASN A 36 3.97 1.51 9.49
C ASN A 36 3.46 2.69 10.33
N HIS A 37 3.77 3.91 9.89
CA HIS A 37 3.39 5.13 10.61
C HIS A 37 1.87 5.30 10.72
N PRO A 38 1.06 5.11 9.66
CA PRO A 38 -0.39 5.22 9.76
C PRO A 38 -1.05 4.24 10.74
N LEU A 39 -0.45 3.06 10.97
CA LEU A 39 -0.93 2.08 11.94
C LEU A 39 -0.25 2.18 13.32
N GLY A 40 0.83 2.96 13.44
CA GLY A 40 1.64 3.01 14.66
C GLY A 40 2.25 1.65 15.04
N ALA A 41 2.58 0.81 14.06
CA ALA A 41 2.96 -0.58 14.27
C ALA A 41 4.29 -0.94 13.58
N THR A 42 4.96 -1.97 14.12
CA THR A 42 6.18 -2.56 13.54
C THR A 42 5.90 -3.98 13.05
N GLY A 43 6.51 -4.36 11.94
CA GLY A 43 6.29 -5.61 11.22
C GLY A 43 5.10 -5.54 10.26
N PHE A 44 5.01 -6.51 9.36
CA PHE A 44 3.98 -6.54 8.33
C PHE A 44 2.62 -7.07 8.82
N GLU A 45 2.57 -7.87 9.90
CA GLU A 45 1.34 -8.55 10.33
C GLU A 45 0.19 -7.58 10.67
N ALA A 46 0.47 -6.42 11.25
CA ALA A 46 -0.56 -5.40 11.49
C ALA A 46 -1.16 -4.86 10.18
N GLY A 47 -0.32 -4.61 9.18
CA GLY A 47 -0.76 -4.17 7.85
C GLY A 47 -1.57 -5.26 7.12
N LYS A 48 -1.12 -6.51 7.23
CA LYS A 48 -1.80 -7.68 6.68
C LYS A 48 -3.19 -7.89 7.29
N GLU A 49 -3.33 -7.70 8.60
CA GLU A 49 -4.63 -7.78 9.27
C GLU A 49 -5.54 -6.61 8.85
N ALA A 50 -5.00 -5.40 8.73
CA ALA A 50 -5.74 -4.26 8.18
C ALA A 50 -6.21 -4.53 6.73
N TRP A 51 -5.38 -5.18 5.91
CA TRP A 51 -5.77 -5.63 4.56
C TRP A 51 -6.92 -6.62 4.59
N ARG A 52 -6.95 -7.58 5.53
CA ARG A 52 -8.07 -8.53 5.69
C ARG A 52 -9.36 -7.82 6.07
N GLN A 53 -9.29 -6.91 7.05
CA GLN A 53 -10.46 -6.18 7.54
C GLN A 53 -11.07 -5.31 6.44
N VAL A 54 -10.23 -4.60 5.67
CA VAL A 54 -10.74 -3.71 4.63
C VAL A 54 -11.38 -4.46 3.48
N VAL A 55 -10.81 -5.60 3.04
CA VAL A 55 -11.42 -6.37 1.95
C VAL A 55 -12.64 -7.17 2.41
N ALA A 56 -12.76 -7.49 3.70
CA ALA A 56 -13.99 -8.07 4.25
C ALA A 56 -15.16 -7.07 4.16
N ARG A 57 -14.88 -5.78 4.36
CA ARG A 57 -15.86 -4.69 4.20
C ARG A 57 -16.10 -4.31 2.74
N PHE A 58 -15.06 -4.32 1.91
CA PHE A 58 -15.11 -3.94 0.50
C PHE A 58 -14.51 -5.05 -0.39
N PRO A 59 -15.25 -6.15 -0.66
CA PRO A 59 -14.70 -7.30 -1.39
C PRO A 59 -14.19 -6.98 -2.79
N ALA A 60 -14.85 -6.03 -3.46
CA ALA A 60 -14.48 -5.56 -4.80
C ALA A 60 -13.33 -4.54 -4.81
N MET A 61 -12.77 -4.17 -3.64
CA MET A 61 -11.78 -3.10 -3.53
C MET A 61 -10.51 -3.41 -4.32
N ARG A 62 -10.03 -2.44 -5.10
CA ARG A 62 -8.74 -2.50 -5.80
C ARG A 62 -7.98 -1.19 -5.61
N VAL A 63 -6.66 -1.29 -5.55
CA VAL A 63 -5.74 -0.15 -5.50
C VAL A 63 -4.90 -0.17 -6.77
N LEU A 64 -4.93 0.92 -7.53
CA LEU A 64 -4.26 1.05 -8.82
C LEU A 64 -3.25 2.20 -8.74
N ALA A 65 -1.96 1.92 -8.93
CA ALA A 65 -0.96 2.98 -9.04
C ALA A 65 -1.23 3.87 -10.27
N ASP A 66 -1.37 5.17 -10.02
CA ASP A 66 -1.49 6.20 -11.06
C ASP A 66 -0.11 6.82 -11.35
N ASP A 67 0.63 7.17 -10.29
CA ASP A 67 1.97 7.75 -10.37
C ASP A 67 2.94 7.01 -9.44
N ILE A 68 4.16 6.78 -9.92
CA ILE A 68 5.27 6.25 -9.13
C ILE A 68 6.46 7.21 -9.26
N LEU A 69 6.89 7.78 -8.14
CA LEU A 69 8.03 8.71 -8.05
C LEU A 69 9.12 8.08 -7.19
N ILE A 70 10.35 8.07 -7.69
CA ILE A 70 11.48 7.43 -7.01
C ILE A 70 12.61 8.44 -6.85
N ASP A 71 13.09 8.55 -5.62
CA ASP A 71 14.24 9.37 -5.24
C ASP A 71 15.08 8.65 -4.17
N GLY A 72 16.33 8.35 -4.51
CA GLY A 72 17.23 7.58 -3.66
C GLY A 72 16.64 6.24 -3.22
N ASP A 73 16.47 6.09 -1.90
CA ASP A 73 15.92 4.90 -1.24
C ASP A 73 14.39 4.98 -1.03
N LYS A 74 13.70 5.96 -1.60
CA LYS A 74 12.26 6.17 -1.40
C LYS A 74 11.48 6.02 -2.69
N VAL A 75 10.29 5.46 -2.55
CA VAL A 75 9.28 5.36 -3.60
C VAL A 75 7.96 5.93 -3.08
N ALA A 76 7.46 6.95 -3.76
CA ALA A 76 6.12 7.49 -3.53
C ALA A 76 5.18 6.95 -4.60
N VAL A 77 4.01 6.49 -4.18
CA VAL A 77 2.95 6.02 -5.07
C VAL A 77 1.66 6.79 -4.79
N ARG A 78 1.10 7.39 -5.84
CA ARG A 78 -0.28 7.90 -5.82
C ARG A 78 -1.17 6.84 -6.47
N SER A 79 -2.23 6.44 -5.79
CA SER A 79 -3.11 5.38 -6.25
C SER A 79 -4.57 5.79 -6.22
N SER A 80 -5.31 5.40 -7.26
CA SER A 80 -6.77 5.40 -7.26
C SER A 80 -7.30 4.16 -6.56
N VAL A 81 -8.40 4.32 -5.82
CA VAL A 81 -9.07 3.20 -5.14
C VAL A 81 -10.44 2.96 -5.77
N GLU A 82 -10.67 1.72 -6.22
CA GLU A 82 -11.92 1.28 -6.82
C GLU A 82 -12.67 0.31 -5.91
N GLY A 83 -13.94 0.04 -6.22
CA GLY A 83 -14.74 -0.98 -5.52
C GLY A 83 -15.24 -0.58 -4.12
N MET A 84 -15.00 0.68 -3.72
CA MET A 84 -15.59 1.29 -2.53
C MET A 84 -16.75 2.16 -2.97
N ALA A 85 -17.95 1.58 -3.13
CA ALA A 85 -19.12 2.31 -3.58
C ALA A 85 -19.54 3.35 -2.52
N ALA A 86 -19.01 4.57 -2.60
CA ALA A 86 -19.53 5.70 -1.87
C ALA A 86 -20.84 6.11 -2.57
N GLN A 87 -22.00 5.74 -2.00
CA GLN A 87 -23.23 6.38 -2.40
C GLN A 87 -23.10 7.89 -2.12
N GLY A 88 -23.03 8.70 -3.18
CA GLY A 88 -23.23 10.15 -3.09
C GLY A 88 -21.99 11.05 -3.00
N SER A 89 -20.77 10.57 -3.26
CA SER A 89 -19.61 11.47 -3.44
C SER A 89 -18.97 11.32 -4.82
N ASP A 90 -18.87 12.41 -5.57
CA ASP A 90 -18.17 12.44 -6.87
C ASP A 90 -16.65 12.29 -6.76
N VAL A 91 -16.11 12.29 -5.54
CA VAL A 91 -14.68 12.12 -5.26
C VAL A 91 -14.34 10.64 -5.22
N ARG A 92 -13.52 10.19 -6.17
CA ARG A 92 -12.90 8.86 -6.13
C ARG A 92 -11.88 8.82 -5.00
N PRO A 93 -11.92 7.84 -4.08
CA PRO A 93 -10.94 7.75 -3.01
C PRO A 93 -9.54 7.54 -3.59
N MET A 94 -8.57 8.21 -2.98
CA MET A 94 -7.19 8.26 -3.45
C MET A 94 -6.24 8.05 -2.28
N LEU A 95 -5.11 7.39 -2.54
CA LEU A 95 -4.08 7.08 -1.56
C LEU A 95 -2.74 7.63 -2.05
N ILE A 96 -2.03 8.35 -1.18
CA ILE A 96 -0.61 8.63 -1.36
C ILE A 96 0.15 7.89 -0.28
N GLU A 97 1.08 7.04 -0.70
CA GLU A 97 2.01 6.35 0.19
C GLU A 97 3.44 6.65 -0.22
N ILE A 98 4.31 6.79 0.77
CA ILE A 98 5.76 6.88 0.59
C ILE A 98 6.36 5.71 1.34
N PHE A 99 7.17 4.92 0.66
CA PHE A 99 7.91 3.82 1.25
C PHE A 99 9.41 4.11 1.22
N ARG A 100 10.10 3.76 2.31
CA ARG A 100 11.56 3.63 2.31
C ARG A 100 11.93 2.18 1.99
N ILE A 101 12.94 1.99 1.14
CA ILE A 101 13.47 0.69 0.74
C ILE A 101 14.81 0.45 1.44
N ASP A 102 14.96 -0.72 2.05
CA ASP A 102 16.23 -1.21 2.56
C ASP A 102 16.49 -2.62 2.02
N ASN A 103 17.65 -2.80 1.38
CA ASN A 103 18.07 -4.08 0.80
C ASN A 103 16.98 -4.75 -0.06
N GLY A 104 16.33 -3.96 -0.93
CA GLY A 104 15.29 -4.44 -1.86
C GLY A 104 13.93 -4.73 -1.22
N ARG A 105 13.71 -4.35 0.05
CA ARG A 105 12.44 -4.56 0.78
C ARG A 105 11.90 -3.26 1.36
N LEU A 106 10.59 -3.18 1.53
CA LEU A 106 9.89 -2.08 2.17
C LEU A 106 10.21 -2.07 3.66
N ALA A 107 10.81 -0.98 4.12
CA ALA A 107 11.32 -0.86 5.50
C ALA A 107 10.53 0.14 6.34
N GLU A 108 9.78 1.04 5.71
CA GLU A 108 8.99 2.07 6.38
C GLU A 108 7.92 2.61 5.45
N THR A 109 6.76 3.01 5.98
CA THR A 109 5.72 3.68 5.19
C THR A 109 5.06 4.85 5.90
N TRP A 110 4.80 5.91 5.13
CA TRP A 110 3.92 7.02 5.47
C TRP A 110 2.81 7.07 4.45
N GLY A 111 1.60 7.45 4.84
CA GLY A 111 0.53 7.58 3.87
C GLY A 111 -0.66 8.36 4.36
N VAL A 112 -1.40 8.90 3.39
CA VAL A 112 -2.63 9.66 3.59
C VAL A 112 -3.67 9.22 2.58
N THR A 113 -4.93 9.19 3.01
CA THR A 113 -6.08 8.86 2.17
C THR A 113 -6.94 10.11 2.01
N GLU A 114 -7.33 10.39 0.77
CA GLU A 114 -8.37 11.37 0.46
C GLU A 114 -9.68 10.63 0.16
N GLY A 115 -10.80 11.17 0.67
CA GLY A 115 -12.11 10.53 0.63
C GLY A 115 -12.36 9.63 1.85
N PRO A 116 -13.37 8.74 1.78
CA PRO A 116 -13.66 7.80 2.86
C PRO A 116 -12.43 6.94 3.18
N ASP A 117 -11.92 7.04 4.40
CA ASP A 117 -10.84 6.17 4.87
C ASP A 117 -11.41 4.76 5.10
N PRO A 118 -10.98 3.75 4.33
CA PRO A 118 -11.61 2.45 4.39
C PRO A 118 -11.25 1.67 5.67
N ARG A 119 -10.32 2.18 6.47
CA ARG A 119 -9.98 1.68 7.80
C ARG A 119 -10.95 2.17 8.89
N ARG A 120 -11.78 3.18 8.60
CA ARG A 120 -12.70 3.82 9.56
C ARG A 120 -14.17 3.52 9.26
#